data_AF-A0A965XSZ5-F1
#
_entry.id   AF-A0A965XSZ5-F1
#
_cell.length_a   1.000
_cell.length_b   1.000
_cell.length_c   1.000
_cell.angle_alpha   90.00
_cell.angle_beta   90.00
_cell.angle_gamma   90.00
#
_symmetry.space_group_name_H-M   'P 1'
#
loop_
_entity.id
_entity.type
_entity.pdbx_description
1 polymer ?
#
loop_
_entity_poly.entity_id
_entity_poly.type
_entity_poly.pdbx_seq_one_letter_code
_entity_poly.pdbx_strand_id
1 'polypeptide(L)'
;MSTSVARIIAGLFLGLFLAACQGGSGSDGQSTALLVTDVHFDPFRQPQLVAELDARPWTEWADIFSSGNDTIPLAGQTCGPALLDSLKANLARLEPAPDLILFPGDILAHNF
;
A
#
# COMPACT_ATOMS: atom_id res chain seq x y z
N MET A 1 7.83 55.83 28.66
CA MET A 1 8.16 55.16 27.38
C MET A 1 7.41 55.87 26.27
N SER A 2 8.13 56.37 25.26
CA SER A 2 7.52 57.04 24.10
C SER A 2 6.69 56.03 23.29
N THR A 3 5.49 56.42 22.86
CA THR A 3 4.56 55.59 22.08
C THR A 3 5.19 55.03 20.81
N SER A 4 6.25 55.67 20.30
CA SER A 4 7.04 55.21 19.16
C SER A 4 7.82 53.91 19.45
N VAL A 5 8.34 53.72 20.66
CA VAL A 5 9.13 52.53 21.03
C VAL A 5 8.23 51.30 21.16
N ALA A 6 7.03 51.46 21.72
CA ALA A 6 6.05 50.38 21.84
C ALA A 6 5.56 49.88 20.45
N ARG A 7 5.43 50.79 19.47
CA ARG A 7 5.04 50.45 18.10
C ARG A 7 6.12 49.67 17.36
N ILE A 8 7.38 50.02 17.54
CA ILE A 8 8.52 49.31 16.94
C ILE A 8 8.62 47.89 17.49
N ILE A 9 8.49 47.74 18.82
CA ILE A 9 8.54 46.43 19.48
C ILE A 9 7.36 45.56 19.03
N ALA A 10 6.13 46.11 18.99
CA ALA A 10 4.96 45.36 18.52
C ALA A 10 5.10 44.92 17.05
N GLY A 11 5.66 45.78 16.18
CA GLY A 11 5.94 45.42 14.79
C GLY A 11 6.99 44.31 14.64
N LEU A 12 8.03 44.33 15.48
CA LEU A 12 9.08 43.30 15.50
C LEU A 12 8.55 41.95 15.98
N PHE A 13 7.70 41.92 17.02
CA PHE A 13 7.08 40.67 17.49
C PHE A 13 6.08 40.10 16.47
N LEU A 14 5.32 40.96 15.78
CA LEU A 14 4.38 40.52 14.74
C LEU A 14 5.10 39.98 13.49
N GLY A 15 6.21 40.61 13.09
CA GLY A 15 7.05 40.13 11.99
C GLY A 15 7.73 38.79 12.28
N LEU A 16 8.18 38.57 13.53
CA LEU A 16 8.80 37.31 13.95
C LEU A 16 7.79 36.14 14.00
N PHE A 17 6.54 36.41 14.38
CA PHE A 17 5.47 35.41 14.40
C PHE A 17 5.03 34.97 12.99
N LEU A 18 5.02 35.88 12.01
CA LEU A 18 4.63 35.58 10.62
C LEU A 18 5.73 34.83 9.84
N ALA A 19 7.00 34.94 10.26
CA ALA A 19 8.11 34.19 9.66
C ALA A 19 8.18 32.73 10.14
N ALA A 20 7.72 32.43 11.37
CA ALA A 20 7.75 31.08 11.94
C ALA A 20 6.73 30.10 11.31
N CYS A 21 5.71 30.62 10.62
CA CYS A 21 4.69 29.80 9.93
C CYS A 21 5.01 29.53 8.45
N GLN A 22 6.16 30.00 7.95
CA GLN A 22 6.66 29.58 6.64
C GLN A 22 7.28 28.17 6.80
N GLY A 23 6.41 27.18 6.94
CA GLY A 23 6.77 25.80 6.65
C GLY A 23 7.25 25.78 5.23
N GLY A 24 8.56 25.61 5.05
CA GLY A 24 9.17 25.55 3.73
C GLY A 24 8.46 24.46 2.94
N SER A 25 7.76 24.85 1.88
CA SER A 25 7.37 23.93 0.82
C SER A 25 8.63 23.61 0.01
N GLY A 26 9.61 23.00 0.69
CA GLY A 26 10.69 22.30 0.02
C GLY A 26 10.06 21.16 -0.77
N SER A 27 10.55 20.94 -1.98
CA SER A 27 10.30 19.70 -2.70
C SER A 27 11.05 18.55 -2.03
N ASP A 28 10.82 18.33 -0.73
CA ASP A 28 11.25 17.12 -0.05
C ASP A 28 10.59 15.97 -0.83
N GLY A 29 11.41 15.05 -1.34
CA GLY A 29 10.93 13.95 -2.17
C GLY A 29 9.73 13.29 -1.50
N GLN A 30 8.58 13.32 -2.18
CA GLN A 30 7.37 12.71 -1.64
C GLN A 30 7.62 11.21 -1.50
N SER A 31 7.61 10.71 -0.27
CA SER A 31 7.67 9.28 -0.04
C SER A 31 6.36 8.62 -0.44
N THR A 32 6.44 7.44 -1.04
CA THR A 32 5.27 6.66 -1.44
C THR A 32 5.11 5.42 -0.58
N ALA A 33 3.87 5.13 -0.21
CA ALA A 33 3.52 3.93 0.53
C ALA A 33 2.37 3.21 -0.17
N LEU A 34 2.49 1.90 -0.31
CA LEU A 34 1.39 1.04 -0.73
C LEU A 34 0.73 0.40 0.50
N LEU A 35 -0.59 0.50 0.59
CA LEU A 35 -1.38 -0.24 1.57
C LEU A 35 -2.10 -1.38 0.85
N VAL A 36 -1.82 -2.62 1.26
CA VAL A 36 -2.47 -3.83 0.73
C VAL A 36 -3.06 -4.57 1.91
N THR A 37 -4.35 -4.86 1.90
CA THR A 37 -5.08 -5.47 3.03
C THR A 37 -6.23 -6.31 2.50
N ASP A 38 -6.77 -7.21 3.34
CA ASP A 38 -8.01 -7.96 3.06
C ASP A 38 -7.98 -8.70 1.72
N VAL A 39 -6.84 -9.33 1.42
CA VAL A 39 -6.63 -10.03 0.15
C VAL A 39 -7.58 -11.22 0.04
N HIS A 40 -7.86 -11.92 1.15
CA HIS A 40 -8.73 -13.10 1.19
C HIS A 40 -8.44 -14.10 0.05
N PHE A 41 -7.17 -14.48 -0.06
CA PHE A 41 -6.65 -15.43 -1.03
C PHE A 41 -7.09 -16.85 -0.70
N ASP A 42 -7.66 -17.52 -1.70
CA ASP A 42 -8.05 -18.93 -1.67
C ASP A 42 -7.10 -19.75 -2.55
N PRO A 43 -6.07 -20.42 -1.99
CA PRO A 43 -5.18 -21.27 -2.76
C PRO A 43 -5.87 -22.57 -3.22
N PHE A 44 -7.04 -22.91 -2.69
CA PHE A 44 -7.79 -24.14 -2.99
C PHE A 44 -8.88 -23.95 -4.05
N ARG A 45 -9.02 -22.72 -4.57
CA ARG A 45 -9.95 -22.36 -5.65
C ARG A 45 -9.84 -23.25 -6.89
N GLN A 46 -8.68 -23.88 -7.10
CA GLN A 46 -8.43 -24.89 -8.11
C GLN A 46 -8.16 -26.25 -7.43
N PRO A 47 -9.21 -27.04 -7.09
CA PRO A 47 -9.06 -28.25 -6.29
C PRO A 47 -8.07 -29.28 -6.87
N GLN A 48 -7.94 -29.31 -8.19
CA GLN A 48 -7.00 -30.20 -8.89
C GLN A 48 -5.53 -29.90 -8.59
N LEU A 49 -5.19 -28.69 -8.11
CA LEU A 49 -3.82 -28.28 -7.80
C LEU A 49 -3.44 -28.50 -6.33
N VAL A 50 -4.42 -28.76 -5.45
CA VAL A 50 -4.22 -28.79 -3.99
C VAL A 50 -3.18 -29.83 -3.57
N ALA A 51 -3.20 -31.01 -4.18
CA ALA A 51 -2.22 -32.06 -3.88
C ALA A 51 -0.78 -31.64 -4.23
N GLU A 52 -0.60 -30.83 -5.27
CA GLU A 52 0.72 -30.33 -5.68
C GLU A 52 1.17 -29.18 -4.78
N LEU A 53 0.26 -28.30 -4.37
CA LEU A 53 0.52 -27.20 -3.43
C LEU A 53 0.95 -27.72 -2.05
N ASP A 54 0.35 -28.81 -1.57
CA ASP A 54 0.71 -29.45 -0.29
C ASP A 54 2.08 -30.16 -0.36
N ALA A 55 2.39 -30.76 -1.51
CA ALA A 55 3.63 -31.53 -1.70
C ALA A 55 4.89 -30.69 -1.93
N ARG A 56 4.77 -29.38 -2.22
CA ARG A 56 5.87 -28.52 -2.67
C ARG A 56 5.97 -27.23 -1.85
N PRO A 57 7.19 -26.67 -1.69
CA PRO A 57 7.37 -25.43 -0.95
C PRO A 57 6.67 -24.26 -1.64
N TRP A 58 6.29 -23.25 -0.85
CA TRP A 58 5.58 -22.05 -1.33
C TRP A 58 6.32 -21.29 -2.45
N THR A 59 7.64 -21.43 -2.53
CA THR A 59 8.47 -20.84 -3.60
C THR A 59 8.13 -21.39 -4.99
N GLU A 60 7.54 -22.58 -5.07
CA GLU A 60 7.11 -23.22 -6.32
C GLU A 60 5.63 -22.98 -6.64
N TRP A 61 4.87 -22.35 -5.73
CA TRP A 61 3.43 -22.18 -5.92
C TRP A 61 3.06 -21.33 -7.13
N ALA A 62 3.89 -20.35 -7.51
CA ALA A 62 3.67 -19.57 -8.72
C ALA A 62 3.65 -20.46 -9.97
N ASP A 63 4.57 -21.42 -10.07
CA ASP A 63 4.63 -22.36 -11.18
C ASP A 63 3.44 -23.32 -11.16
N ILE A 64 3.05 -23.80 -9.97
CA ILE A 64 1.88 -24.67 -9.80
C ILE A 64 0.61 -23.94 -10.26
N PHE A 65 0.38 -22.70 -9.82
CA PHE A 65 -0.76 -21.90 -10.24
C PHE A 65 -0.75 -21.59 -11.74
N SER A 66 0.43 -21.46 -12.36
CA SER A 66 0.57 -21.24 -13.81
C SER A 66 0.07 -22.40 -14.68
N SER A 67 0.02 -23.62 -14.12
CA SER A 67 -0.54 -24.80 -14.79
C SER A 67 -2.08 -24.85 -14.75
N GLY A 68 -2.69 -23.99 -13.93
CA GLY A 68 -4.13 -23.89 -13.75
C GLY A 68 -4.84 -23.09 -14.83
N ASN A 69 -6.14 -22.89 -14.63
CA ASN A 69 -7.03 -22.11 -15.50
C ASN A 69 -7.96 -21.18 -14.71
N ASP A 70 -7.52 -20.71 -13.53
CA ASP A 70 -8.27 -19.73 -12.73
C ASP A 70 -8.53 -18.45 -13.54
N THR A 71 -9.64 -17.79 -13.21
CA THR A 71 -10.09 -16.57 -13.87
C THR A 71 -10.41 -15.50 -12.85
N ILE A 72 -10.41 -14.23 -13.28
CA ILE A 72 -10.76 -13.13 -12.39
C ILE A 72 -12.21 -13.32 -11.90
N PRO A 73 -12.44 -13.42 -10.58
CA PRO A 73 -13.76 -13.63 -10.00
C PRO A 73 -14.72 -12.46 -10.26
N LEU A 74 -16.02 -12.75 -10.13
CA LEU A 74 -17.03 -11.71 -10.00
C LEU A 74 -16.96 -11.06 -8.61
N ALA A 75 -17.52 -9.85 -8.51
CA ALA A 75 -17.62 -9.12 -7.25
C ALA A 75 -18.30 -9.97 -6.16
N GLY A 76 -17.72 -9.98 -4.96
CA GLY A 76 -18.21 -10.74 -3.81
C GLY A 76 -17.67 -12.17 -3.68
N GLN A 77 -16.86 -12.64 -4.62
CA GLN A 77 -16.12 -13.91 -4.49
C GLN A 77 -14.70 -13.70 -3.92
N THR A 78 -14.12 -14.76 -3.37
CA THR A 78 -12.76 -14.78 -2.81
C THR A 78 -11.69 -14.56 -3.88
N CYS A 79 -10.52 -14.07 -3.45
CA CYS A 79 -9.40 -13.82 -4.35
C CYS A 79 -8.73 -15.14 -4.77
N GLY A 80 -8.75 -15.43 -6.07
CA GLY A 80 -8.01 -16.55 -6.64
C GLY A 80 -6.62 -16.16 -7.16
N PRO A 81 -5.82 -17.14 -7.63
CA PRO A 81 -4.51 -16.87 -8.24
C PRO A 81 -4.55 -15.80 -9.34
N ALA A 82 -5.56 -15.81 -10.22
CA ALA A 82 -5.65 -14.86 -11.32
C ALA A 82 -5.86 -13.41 -10.84
N LEU A 83 -6.66 -13.20 -9.79
CA LEU A 83 -6.87 -11.87 -9.21
C LEU A 83 -5.64 -11.40 -8.43
N LEU A 84 -5.01 -12.30 -7.68
CA LEU A 84 -3.78 -12.01 -6.94
C LEU A 84 -2.66 -11.56 -7.89
N ASP A 85 -2.49 -12.22 -9.03
CA ASP A 85 -1.48 -11.84 -10.01
C ASP A 85 -1.82 -10.52 -10.72
N SER A 86 -3.11 -10.29 -11.00
CA SER A 86 -3.59 -8.99 -11.50
C SER A 86 -3.29 -7.85 -10.52
N LEU A 87 -3.51 -8.07 -9.22
CA LEU A 87 -3.20 -7.11 -8.15
C LEU A 87 -1.69 -6.80 -8.14
N LYS A 88 -0.83 -7.82 -8.10
CA LYS A 88 0.63 -7.65 -8.10
C LYS A 88 1.10 -6.85 -9.32
N ALA A 89 0.61 -7.21 -10.51
CA ALA A 89 0.97 -6.53 -11.75
C ALA A 89 0.50 -5.06 -11.75
N ASN A 90 -0.68 -4.77 -11.17
CA ASN A 90 -1.18 -3.41 -11.08
C ASN A 90 -0.37 -2.57 -10.06
N LEU A 91 -0.05 -3.12 -8.89
CA LEU A 91 0.77 -2.45 -7.88
C LEU A 91 2.16 -2.10 -8.45
N ALA A 92 2.83 -3.06 -9.09
CA ALA A 92 4.13 -2.87 -9.73
C ALA A 92 4.11 -1.83 -10.86
N ARG A 93 2.96 -1.62 -11.51
CA ARG A 93 2.77 -0.58 -12.53
C ARG A 93 2.51 0.80 -11.93
N LEU A 94 1.72 0.86 -10.85
CA LEU A 94 1.34 2.12 -10.20
C LEU A 94 2.51 2.76 -9.47
N GLU A 95 3.25 1.95 -8.73
CA GLU A 95 4.44 2.37 -7.99
C GLU A 95 5.46 1.22 -8.02
N PRO A 96 6.42 1.24 -8.97
CA PRO A 96 7.42 0.21 -9.10
C PRO A 96 8.43 0.16 -7.94
N ALA A 97 8.59 1.26 -7.20
CA ALA A 97 9.59 1.38 -6.14
C ALA A 97 9.05 2.16 -4.92
N PRO A 98 8.03 1.62 -4.22
CA PRO A 98 7.49 2.27 -3.04
C PRO A 98 8.52 2.29 -1.92
N ASP A 99 8.58 3.38 -1.15
CA ASP A 99 9.43 3.45 0.04
C ASP A 99 8.95 2.51 1.15
N LEU A 100 7.65 2.19 1.15
CA LEU A 100 7.01 1.37 2.16
C LEU A 100 5.84 0.55 1.59
N ILE A 101 5.73 -0.70 2.01
CA ILE A 101 4.50 -1.49 1.82
C ILE A 101 3.94 -1.84 3.20
N LEU A 102 2.72 -1.39 3.47
CA LEU A 102 1.94 -1.72 4.65
C LEU A 102 1.01 -2.89 4.32
N PHE A 103 1.15 -3.98 5.07
CA PHE A 103 0.33 -5.18 4.94
C PHE A 103 -0.21 -5.61 6.32
N PRO A 104 -1.35 -5.05 6.77
CA PRO A 104 -1.88 -5.31 8.11
C PRO A 104 -2.51 -6.71 8.27
N GLY A 105 -2.69 -7.47 7.18
CA GLY A 105 -3.07 -8.88 7.22
C GLY A 105 -4.36 -9.20 6.47
N ASP A 106 -5.09 -10.19 7.01
CA ASP A 106 -6.28 -10.81 6.41
C ASP A 106 -6.05 -11.39 5.00
N ILE A 107 -5.03 -12.25 4.94
CA ILE A 107 -4.52 -12.80 3.68
C ILE A 107 -5.30 -14.01 3.20
N LEU A 108 -5.89 -14.81 4.09
CA LEU A 108 -6.56 -16.06 3.73
C LEU A 108 -8.06 -15.83 3.52
N ALA A 109 -8.64 -16.56 2.58
CA ALA A 109 -10.07 -16.57 2.36
C ALA A 109 -10.85 -17.02 3.61
N HIS A 110 -12.11 -16.60 3.70
CA HIS A 110 -13.00 -17.08 4.75
C HIS A 110 -13.18 -18.60 4.67
N ASN A 111 -13.15 -19.27 5.84
CA ASN A 111 -13.30 -20.73 5.98
C ASN A 111 -12.13 -21.56 5.40
N PHE A 112 -10.92 -21.00 5.43
CA PHE A 112 -9.67 -21.71 5.15
C PHE A 112 -9.35 -22.78 6.21
#